data_AF-A0A971EXE1-F1
#
_entry.id   AF-A0A971EXE1-F1
#
_cell.length_a   1.000
_cell.length_b   1.000
_cell.length_c   1.000
_cell.angle_alpha   90.00
_cell.angle_beta   90.00
_cell.angle_gamma   90.00
#
_symmetry.space_group_name_H-M   'P 1'
#
loop_
_entity.id
_entity.type
_entity.pdbx_description
1 polymer ?
#
loop_
_entity_poly.entity_id
_entity_poly.type
_entity_poly.pdbx_seq_one_letter_code
_entity_poly.pdbx_strand_id
1 'polypeptide(L)'
;MSTYTLKRSCRLIDERKHMLDIEYFLIEEFSIKKPCITYGIKVETSENGKITDTCSVSDVSQKKDEALYILEKMADYEVTAITAKDVIEDIVF
;
A
#
# COMPACT_ATOMS: atom_id res chain seq x y z
N MET A 1 -15.56 9.48 -2.10
CA MET A 1 -15.32 9.13 -0.67
C MET A 1 -14.39 7.94 -0.69
N SER A 2 -13.28 8.01 0.04
CA SER A 2 -12.22 6.98 0.00
C SER A 2 -12.24 6.17 1.29
N THR A 3 -12.20 4.85 1.18
CA THR A 3 -12.15 3.92 2.33
C THR A 3 -10.78 3.26 2.37
N TYR A 4 -10.15 3.21 3.55
CA TYR A 4 -8.86 2.55 3.74
C TYR A 4 -9.06 1.25 4.51
N THR A 5 -8.63 0.14 3.95
CA THR A 5 -8.70 -1.16 4.60
C THR A 5 -7.32 -1.77 4.73
N LEU A 6 -6.84 -1.98 5.96
CA LEU A 6 -5.60 -2.73 6.20
C LEU A 6 -5.77 -4.15 5.68
N LYS A 7 -4.84 -4.60 4.82
CA LYS A 7 -4.86 -5.94 4.22
C LYS A 7 -3.70 -6.80 4.67
N ARG A 8 -2.52 -6.20 4.81
CA ARG A 8 -1.32 -6.87 5.27
C ARG A 8 -0.52 -5.96 6.18
N SER A 9 0.26 -6.57 7.04
CA SER A 9 1.35 -5.90 7.75
C SER A 9 2.53 -6.86 7.84
N CYS A 10 3.74 -6.31 7.82
CA CYS A 10 4.96 -7.04 8.12
C CYS A 10 5.83 -6.22 9.06
N ARG A 11 6.71 -6.92 9.78
CA ARG A 11 7.66 -6.31 10.72
C ARG A 11 9.06 -6.76 10.36
N LEU A 12 9.92 -5.79 10.10
CA LEU A 12 11.34 -6.01 9.88
C LEU A 12 12.09 -5.68 11.18
N ILE A 13 13.02 -6.56 11.54
CA ILE A 13 13.87 -6.40 12.71
C ILE A 13 15.32 -6.47 12.25
N ASP A 14 16.06 -5.39 12.40
CA ASP A 14 17.48 -5.35 12.08
C ASP A 14 18.32 -5.99 13.22
N GLU A 15 19.58 -6.32 12.94
CA GLU A 15 20.55 -6.90 13.89
C GLU A 15 20.73 -6.05 15.15
N ARG A 16 20.50 -4.73 15.04
CA ARG A 16 20.52 -3.77 16.14
C ARG A 16 19.21 -3.67 16.93
N LYS A 17 18.24 -4.56 16.67
CA LYS A 17 16.88 -4.59 17.25
C LYS A 17 16.03 -3.35 16.92
N HIS A 18 16.36 -2.62 15.86
CA HIS A 18 15.44 -1.62 15.33
C HIS A 18 14.24 -2.33 14.72
N MET A 19 13.04 -1.88 15.07
CA MET A 19 11.78 -2.45 14.61
C MET A 19 11.14 -1.49 13.61
N LEU A 20 10.90 -1.98 12.41
CA LEU A 20 10.23 -1.27 11.34
C LEU A 20 8.97 -2.03 10.96
N ASP A 21 7.81 -1.43 11.24
CA ASP A 21 6.49 -1.98 10.93
C ASP A 21 6.01 -1.37 9.60
N ILE A 22 5.63 -2.23 8.64
CA ILE A 22 5.11 -1.83 7.34
C ILE A 22 3.66 -2.29 7.24
N GLU A 23 2.75 -1.38 6.92
CA GLU A 23 1.32 -1.63 6.82
C GLU A 23 0.84 -1.31 5.40
N TYR A 24 0.09 -2.26 4.82
CA TYR A 24 -0.40 -2.18 3.44
C TYR A 24 -1.93 -2.10 3.43
N PHE A 25 -2.44 -1.01 2.88
CA PHE A 25 -3.85 -0.67 2.84
C PHE A 25 -4.37 -0.66 1.41
N LEU A 26 -5.55 -1.25 1.22
CA LEU A 26 -6.33 -1.05 0.01
C LEU A 26 -7.14 0.24 0.16
N ILE A 27 -7.04 1.12 -0.84
CA ILE A 27 -7.87 2.32 -0.97
C ILE A 27 -9.04 1.94 -1.88
N GLU A 28 -10.28 2.14 -1.42
CA GLU A 28 -11.48 1.99 -2.25
C GLU A 28 -12.07 3.39 -2.50
N GLU A 29 -12.05 3.83 -3.76
CA GLU A 29 -12.52 5.14 -4.19
C GLU A 29 -13.77 5.03 -5.05
N PHE A 30 -14.84 5.71 -4.63
CA PHE A 30 -16.06 5.81 -5.42
C PHE A 30 -16.10 7.15 -6.15
N SER A 31 -16.14 7.09 -7.48
CA SER A 31 -16.37 8.25 -8.34
C SER A 31 -17.85 8.39 -8.67
N ILE A 32 -18.41 9.57 -8.43
CA ILE A 32 -19.83 9.88 -8.74
C ILE A 32 -19.97 10.31 -10.21
N LYS A 33 -18.91 10.91 -10.80
CA LYS A 33 -18.94 11.43 -12.18
C LYS A 33 -18.94 10.32 -13.23
N LYS A 34 -18.34 9.17 -12.90
CA LYS A 34 -18.47 7.90 -13.62
C LYS A 34 -18.71 6.87 -12.53
N PRO A 35 -19.86 6.17 -12.48
CA PRO A 35 -20.13 5.19 -11.43
C PRO A 35 -19.20 3.98 -11.59
N CYS A 36 -17.97 4.16 -11.11
CA CYS A 36 -16.92 3.17 -11.07
C CYS A 36 -16.25 3.25 -9.71
N ILE A 37 -15.96 2.08 -9.17
CA ILE A 37 -15.08 1.95 -8.01
C ILE A 37 -13.68 1.78 -8.57
N THR A 38 -12.76 2.57 -8.06
CA THR A 38 -11.33 2.41 -8.29
C THR A 38 -10.67 1.96 -7.01
N TYR A 39 -9.61 1.19 -7.19
CA TYR A 39 -8.83 0.61 -6.11
C TYR A 39 -7.42 1.19 -6.19
N GLY A 40 -6.95 1.73 -5.08
CA GLY A 40 -5.60 2.22 -4.88
C GLY A 40 -4.87 1.44 -3.80
N ILE A 41 -3.60 1.77 -3.62
CA ILE A 41 -2.73 1.13 -2.62
C ILE A 41 -2.11 2.23 -1.77
N LYS A 42 -2.10 2.02 -0.46
CA LYS A 42 -1.38 2.85 0.50
C LYS A 42 -0.43 1.97 1.29
N VAL A 43 0.80 2.44 1.46
CA VAL A 43 1.83 1.80 2.27
C VAL A 43 2.25 2.79 3.34
N GLU A 44 2.17 2.38 4.60
CA GLU A 44 2.70 3.13 5.73
C GLU A 44 3.92 2.39 6.29
N THR A 45 4.95 3.14 6.66
CA THR A 45 6.11 2.61 7.35
C THR A 45 6.22 3.35 8.67
N SER A 46 6.42 2.60 9.74
CA SER A 46 6.53 3.14 11.09
C SER A 46 7.71 2.53 11.84
N GLU A 47 8.40 3.38 12.60
CA GLU A 47 9.50 2.98 13.46
C GLU A 47 9.09 3.28 14.90
N ASN A 48 9.13 2.26 15.78
CA ASN A 48 8.73 2.38 17.19
C ASN A 48 7.32 2.99 17.38
N GLY A 49 6.37 2.62 16.52
CA GLY A 49 4.99 3.10 16.57
C GLY A 49 4.78 4.54 16.07
N LYS A 50 5.80 5.18 15.50
CA LYS A 50 5.68 6.47 14.82
C LYS A 50 5.77 6.25 13.32
N ILE A 51 4.76 6.71 12.58
CA ILE A 51 4.79 6.72 11.12
C ILE A 51 5.97 7.60 10.68
N THR A 52 6.91 7.01 9.96
CA THR A 52 8.05 7.70 9.37
C THR A 52 7.73 8.12 7.94
N ASP A 53 7.07 7.22 7.20
CA ASP A 53 6.84 7.39 5.76
C ASP A 53 5.45 6.88 5.38
N THR A 54 4.88 7.50 4.35
CA THR A 54 3.59 7.09 3.80
C THR A 54 3.60 7.33 2.30
N CYS A 55 3.19 6.31 1.55
CA CYS A 55 2.96 6.41 0.11
C CYS A 55 1.51 6.00 -0.18
N SER A 56 0.88 6.70 -1.11
CA SER A 56 -0.49 6.41 -1.53
C SER A 56 -0.62 6.65 -3.02
N VAL A 57 -1.07 5.62 -3.73
CA VAL A 57 -1.38 5.69 -5.16
C VAL A 57 -2.86 5.34 -5.31
N SER A 58 -3.65 6.35 -5.68
CA SER A 58 -5.05 6.18 -6.07
C SER A 58 -5.14 5.65 -7.50
N ASP A 59 -6.27 5.02 -7.84
CA ASP A 59 -6.58 4.57 -9.21
C ASP A 59 -5.60 3.55 -9.84
N VAL A 60 -5.06 2.62 -9.05
CA VAL A 60 -4.19 1.52 -9.54
C VAL A 60 -4.95 0.56 -10.46
N SER A 61 -6.17 0.16 -10.08
CA SER A 61 -7.03 -0.68 -10.94
C SER A 61 -8.51 -0.44 -10.67
N GLN A 62 -9.36 -0.75 -11.65
CA GLN A 62 -10.82 -0.82 -11.49
C GLN A 62 -11.29 -2.19 -10.96
N LYS A 63 -10.40 -3.19 -10.90
CA LYS A 63 -10.70 -4.51 -10.35
C LYS A 63 -10.02 -4.68 -9.00
N LYS A 64 -10.82 -5.05 -8.00
CA LYS A 64 -10.36 -5.31 -6.65
C LYS A 64 -9.26 -6.36 -6.58
N ASP A 65 -9.44 -7.45 -7.33
CA ASP A 65 -8.53 -8.60 -7.29
C ASP A 65 -7.16 -8.26 -7.87
N GLU A 66 -7.09 -7.39 -8.89
CA GLU A 66 -5.82 -6.91 -9.44
C GLU A 66 -5.09 -6.02 -8.44
N ALA A 67 -5.79 -5.08 -7.80
CA ALA A 67 -5.19 -4.22 -6.78
C ALA A 67 -4.73 -5.03 -5.54
N LEU A 68 -5.49 -6.06 -5.15
CA LEU A 68 -5.11 -6.99 -4.09
C LEU A 68 -3.88 -7.81 -4.47
N TYR A 69 -3.80 -8.31 -5.70
CA TYR A 69 -2.65 -9.05 -6.18
C TYR A 69 -1.36 -8.22 -6.14
N ILE A 70 -1.43 -6.95 -6.58
CA ILE A 70 -0.29 -6.02 -6.51
C ILE A 70 0.11 -5.78 -5.05
N LEU A 71 -0.87 -5.52 -4.17
CA LEU A 71 -0.64 -5.32 -2.75
C LEU A 71 0.01 -6.56 -2.10
N GLU A 72 -0.45 -7.76 -2.43
CA GLU A 72 0.14 -9.02 -1.97
C GLU A 72 1.59 -9.17 -2.43
N LYS A 73 1.88 -8.85 -3.70
CA LYS A 73 3.25 -8.88 -4.22
C LYS A 73 4.15 -7.88 -3.50
N MET A 74 3.67 -6.66 -3.26
CA MET A 74 4.44 -5.67 -2.51
C MET A 74 4.73 -6.14 -1.07
N ALA A 75 3.74 -6.78 -0.42
CA ALA A 75 3.93 -7.32 0.92
C ALA A 75 4.91 -8.51 0.93
N ASP A 76 4.86 -9.40 -0.06
CA ASP A 76 5.78 -10.54 -0.21
C ASP A 76 7.24 -10.07 -0.35
N TYR A 77 7.47 -8.92 -0.98
CA TYR A 77 8.79 -8.31 -1.16
C TYR A 77 9.13 -7.25 -0.10
N GLU A 78 8.32 -7.13 0.96
CA GLU A 78 8.57 -6.21 2.07
C GLU A 78 8.77 -4.75 1.63
N VAL A 79 8.04 -4.33 0.60
CA VAL A 79 8.18 -3.01 -0.01
C VAL A 79 7.79 -1.91 0.97
N THR A 80 8.78 -1.10 1.36
CA THR A 80 8.57 0.08 2.22
C THR A 80 7.82 1.19 1.52
N ALA A 81 7.28 2.15 2.28
CA ALA A 81 6.60 3.32 1.72
C ALA A 81 7.51 4.16 0.79
N ILE A 82 8.82 4.19 1.04
CA ILE A 82 9.80 4.92 0.21
C ILE A 82 9.90 4.30 -1.18
N THR A 83 10.02 2.98 -1.24
CA THR A 83 10.17 2.20 -2.49
C THR A 83 8.83 1.89 -3.16
N ALA A 84 7.72 2.04 -2.45
CA ALA A 84 6.39 1.69 -2.93
C ALA A 84 6.01 2.43 -4.20
N LYS A 85 6.42 3.70 -4.33
CA LYS A 85 6.09 4.51 -5.51
C LYS A 85 6.73 3.92 -6.78
N ASP A 86 8.03 3.66 -6.75
CA ASP A 86 8.78 3.14 -7.90
C ASP A 86 8.24 1.75 -8.31
N VAL A 87 7.97 0.89 -7.33
CA VAL A 87 7.40 -0.46 -7.58
C VAL A 87 6.01 -0.38 -8.20
N ILE A 88 5.13 0.53 -7.74
CA ILE A 88 3.79 0.68 -8.31
C ILE A 88 3.88 1.23 -9.72
N GLU A 89 4.76 2.20 -9.98
CA GLU A 89 4.97 2.74 -11.33
C GLU A 89 5.45 1.63 -12.29
N ASP A 90 6.41 0.80 -11.88
CA ASP A 90 6.91 -0.33 -12.69
C ASP A 90 5.89 -1.45 -12.94
N ILE A 91 4.91 -1.63 -12.04
CA ILE A 91 3.88 -2.67 -12.18
C ILE A 91 2.69 -2.20 -13.04
N VAL A 92 2.38 -0.91 -12.98
CA VAL A 92 1.17 -0.34 -13.60
C VAL A 92 1.45 0.28 -14.98
N PHE A 93 2.66 0.79 -15.24
CA PHE A 93 3.06 1.47 -16.49
C PHE A 93 4.11 0.68 -17.27
#